data_AF-A0A3B8MD87-F1
#
_entry.id   AF-A0A3B8MD87-F1
#
_cell.length_a   1.000
_cell.length_b   1.000
_cell.length_c   1.000
_cell.angle_alpha   90.00
_cell.angle_beta   90.00
_cell.angle_gamma   90.00
#
_symmetry.space_group_name_H-M   'P 1'
#
loop_
_entity.id
_entity.type
_entity.pdbx_description
1 polymer ?
#
loop_
_entity_poly.entity_id
_entity_poly.type
_entity_poly.pdbx_seq_one_letter_code
_entity_poly.pdbx_strand_id
1 'polypeptide(L)'
;MPLVDVDEENGCLWVVPGSHKGGVKEHGQYGGQCPKSIGPEDMEAEGATQCPVKAGSILLFHSDLWHHSKGNDTDQIRRAFIVSYQEATVPRGNADQHKILRTP
;
A
#
# COMPACT_ATOMS: atom_id res chain seq x y z
N MET A 1 -4.84 -6.50 5.35
CA MET A 1 -6.03 -7.30 5.69
C MET A 1 -7.14 -6.38 6.16
N PRO A 2 -8.25 -6.23 5.43
CA PRO A 2 -9.36 -5.39 5.86
C PRO A 2 -10.19 -6.08 6.95
N LEU A 3 -10.77 -5.30 7.85
CA LEU A 3 -11.65 -5.78 8.94
C LEU A 3 -13.13 -5.76 8.55
N VAL A 4 -13.43 -5.30 7.34
CA VAL A 4 -14.74 -5.25 6.69
C VAL A 4 -14.55 -5.69 5.23
N ASP A 5 -15.64 -6.03 4.55
CA ASP A 5 -15.60 -6.22 3.09
C ASP A 5 -15.19 -4.90 2.43
N VAL A 6 -14.33 -4.97 1.41
CA VAL A 6 -13.87 -3.79 0.69
C VAL A 6 -14.06 -3.95 -0.81
N ASP A 7 -14.58 -2.89 -1.42
CA ASP A 7 -14.92 -2.78 -2.83
C ASP A 7 -14.55 -1.38 -3.35
N GLU A 8 -14.97 -1.05 -4.56
CA GLU A 8 -14.67 0.24 -5.18
C GLU A 8 -15.30 1.43 -4.42
N GLU A 9 -16.46 1.24 -3.80
CA GLU A 9 -17.24 2.31 -3.15
C GLU A 9 -16.62 2.71 -1.80
N ASN A 10 -16.16 1.72 -1.02
CA ASN A 10 -15.52 1.98 0.27
C ASN A 10 -13.99 2.06 0.20
N GLY A 11 -13.41 1.90 -0.99
CA GLY A 11 -12.01 2.19 -1.30
C GLY A 11 -11.05 1.00 -1.13
N CYS A 12 -11.30 -0.08 -1.86
CA CYS A 12 -10.34 -1.16 -2.06
C CYS A 12 -9.00 -0.65 -2.63
N LEU A 13 -7.97 -1.48 -2.54
CA LEU A 13 -6.68 -1.17 -3.16
C LEU A 13 -6.78 -1.24 -4.68
N TRP A 14 -6.05 -0.35 -5.31
CA TRP A 14 -5.77 -0.33 -6.74
C TRP A 14 -4.27 -0.55 -6.89
N VAL A 15 -3.88 -1.45 -7.79
CA VAL A 15 -2.47 -1.82 -8.00
C VAL A 15 -2.12 -1.75 -9.46
N VAL A 16 -0.88 -1.37 -9.79
CA VAL A 16 -0.37 -1.47 -11.16
C VAL A 16 0.42 -2.77 -11.29
N PRO A 17 -0.09 -3.81 -11.98
CA PRO A 17 0.61 -5.09 -12.08
C PRO A 17 1.99 -4.94 -12.71
N GLY A 18 3.02 -5.49 -12.08
CA GLY A 18 4.39 -5.48 -12.60
C GLY A 18 5.22 -4.22 -12.28
N SER A 19 4.60 -3.13 -11.80
CA SER A 19 5.30 -1.88 -11.45
C SER A 19 6.47 -2.04 -10.46
N HIS A 20 6.37 -3.02 -9.56
CA HIS A 20 7.44 -3.38 -8.61
C HIS A 20 8.79 -3.74 -9.25
N LYS A 21 8.82 -4.05 -10.56
CA LYS A 21 10.06 -4.34 -11.29
C LYS A 21 10.84 -3.08 -11.69
N GLY A 22 10.22 -1.90 -11.61
CA GLY A 22 10.84 -0.61 -11.93
C GLY A 22 11.60 0.03 -10.78
N GLY A 23 11.54 -0.55 -9.58
CA GLY A 23 12.11 0.02 -8.36
C GLY A 23 11.30 1.20 -7.81
N VAL A 24 11.89 1.95 -6.88
CA VAL A 24 11.24 3.06 -6.20
C VAL A 24 11.10 4.27 -7.14
N LYS A 25 9.85 4.66 -7.42
CA LYS A 25 9.50 5.90 -8.14
C LYS A 25 9.64 7.11 -7.22
N GLU A 26 9.94 8.27 -7.77
CA GLU A 26 10.00 9.52 -7.01
C GLU A 26 8.64 9.82 -6.37
N HIS A 27 8.67 10.21 -5.08
CA HIS A 27 7.47 10.61 -4.35
C HIS A 27 7.51 12.11 -4.04
N GLY A 28 6.54 12.83 -4.60
CA GLY A 28 6.34 14.27 -4.41
C GLY A 28 5.14 14.59 -3.51
N GLN A 29 4.83 15.88 -3.36
CA GLN A 29 3.65 16.34 -2.63
C GLN A 29 2.53 16.68 -3.62
N TYR A 30 1.48 15.87 -3.62
CA TYR A 30 0.37 16.02 -4.56
C TYR A 30 -1.00 16.13 -3.87
N GLY A 31 -1.02 16.36 -2.55
CA GLY A 31 -2.25 16.41 -1.74
C GLY A 31 -2.71 15.03 -1.23
N GLY A 32 -3.89 14.98 -0.60
CA GLY A 32 -4.43 13.75 0.01
C GLY A 32 -3.99 13.53 1.46
N GLN A 33 -4.22 12.32 1.97
CA GLN A 33 -3.89 11.98 3.37
C GLN A 33 -2.43 11.55 3.57
N CYS A 34 -1.72 11.21 2.49
CA CYS A 34 -0.30 10.86 2.55
C CYS A 34 0.55 12.11 2.28
N PRO A 35 1.60 12.38 3.08
CA PRO A 35 2.44 13.55 2.89
C PRO A 35 3.32 13.46 1.64
N LYS A 36 3.51 12.27 1.07
CA LYS A 36 4.19 12.06 -0.21
C LYS A 36 3.51 10.93 -0.98
N SER A 37 3.40 11.06 -2.30
CA SER A 37 2.84 10.03 -3.20
C SER A 37 3.54 10.04 -4.56
N ILE A 38 3.32 9.00 -5.34
CA ILE A 38 3.60 9.02 -6.78
C ILE A 38 2.64 10.03 -7.44
N GLY A 39 3.08 10.68 -8.52
CA GLY A 39 2.25 11.65 -9.25
C GLY A 39 0.95 11.02 -9.77
N PRO A 40 -0.18 11.75 -9.78
CA PRO A 40 -1.46 11.21 -10.24
C PRO A 40 -1.44 10.80 -11.72
N GLU A 41 -0.71 11.54 -12.57
CA GLU A 41 -0.54 11.20 -13.99
C GLU A 41 0.12 9.82 -14.21
N ASP A 42 1.10 9.46 -13.38
CA ASP A 42 1.80 8.17 -13.44
C ASP A 42 0.86 7.02 -13.05
N MET A 43 -0.02 7.25 -12.08
CA MET A 43 -0.96 6.24 -11.60
C MET A 43 -2.10 5.96 -12.59
N GLU A 44 -2.58 6.99 -13.27
CA GLU A 44 -3.63 6.86 -14.30
C GLU A 44 -3.10 6.28 -15.61
N ALA A 45 -1.86 6.62 -15.98
CA ALA A 45 -1.24 6.16 -17.23
C ALA A 45 -0.92 4.66 -17.25
N GLU A 46 -0.80 4.00 -16.08
CA GLU A 46 -0.28 2.64 -15.99
C GLU A 46 -1.33 1.53 -15.82
N GLY A 47 -2.63 1.82 -15.96
CA GLY A 47 -3.65 0.76 -16.03
C GLY A 47 -3.85 0.03 -14.70
N ALA A 48 -4.03 0.77 -13.61
CA ALA A 48 -4.28 0.22 -12.29
C ALA A 48 -5.50 -0.73 -12.26
N THR A 49 -5.33 -1.88 -11.60
CA THR A 49 -6.35 -2.93 -11.40
C THR A 49 -6.90 -2.86 -9.99
N GLN A 50 -8.23 -2.92 -9.87
CA GLN A 50 -8.95 -2.95 -8.60
C GLN A 50 -8.76 -4.29 -7.88
N CYS A 51 -8.68 -4.26 -6.56
CA CYS A 51 -8.52 -5.44 -5.71
C CYS A 51 -9.59 -5.50 -4.61
N PRO A 52 -10.88 -5.68 -4.96
CA PRO A 52 -11.93 -5.89 -3.97
C PRO A 52 -11.70 -7.23 -3.25
N VAL A 53 -11.86 -7.23 -1.92
CA VAL A 53 -11.63 -8.43 -1.10
C VAL A 53 -12.56 -8.46 0.09
N LYS A 54 -12.83 -9.67 0.60
CA LYS A 54 -13.68 -9.88 1.78
C LYS A 54 -12.94 -9.61 3.08
N ALA A 55 -13.68 -9.29 4.15
CA ALA A 55 -13.14 -9.14 5.50
C ALA A 55 -12.25 -10.33 5.88
N GLY A 56 -11.08 -10.06 6.45
CA GLY A 56 -10.10 -11.10 6.81
C GLY A 56 -9.23 -11.62 5.66
N SER A 57 -9.48 -11.22 4.41
CA SER A 57 -8.61 -11.57 3.29
C SER A 57 -7.24 -10.89 3.37
N ILE A 58 -6.22 -11.54 2.80
CA ILE A 58 -4.86 -10.99 2.74
C ILE A 58 -4.53 -10.61 1.30
N LEU A 59 -4.20 -9.33 1.11
CA LEU A 59 -3.46 -8.85 -0.06
C LEU A 59 -1.98 -8.79 0.34
N LEU A 60 -1.15 -9.55 -0.38
CA LEU A 60 0.29 -9.61 -0.20
C LEU A 60 0.96 -9.12 -1.48
N PHE A 61 1.83 -8.12 -1.36
CA PHE A 61 2.54 -7.54 -2.50
C PHE A 61 3.92 -6.99 -2.10
N HIS A 62 4.77 -6.78 -3.10
CA HIS A 62 6.11 -6.22 -2.94
C HIS A 62 6.08 -4.75 -2.53
N SER A 63 7.05 -4.28 -1.74
CA SER A 63 7.12 -2.87 -1.27
C SER A 63 7.08 -1.84 -2.39
N ASP A 64 7.65 -2.21 -3.54
CA ASP A 64 7.79 -1.34 -4.70
C ASP A 64 6.59 -1.43 -5.65
N LEU A 65 5.57 -2.26 -5.35
CA LEU A 65 4.36 -2.31 -6.15
C LEU A 65 3.61 -0.98 -5.99
N TRP A 66 3.33 -0.30 -7.10
CA TRP A 66 2.56 0.92 -7.05
C TRP A 66 1.12 0.58 -6.71
N HIS A 67 0.63 1.24 -5.66
CA HIS A 67 -0.69 1.00 -5.13
C HIS A 67 -1.27 2.27 -4.52
N HIS A 68 -2.59 2.39 -4.58
CA HIS A 68 -3.33 3.44 -3.89
C HIS A 68 -4.70 2.94 -3.47
N SER A 69 -5.40 3.70 -2.63
CA SER A 69 -6.85 3.55 -2.45
C SER A 69 -7.53 4.84 -2.86
N LYS A 70 -8.78 4.75 -3.32
CA LYS A 70 -9.64 5.92 -3.46
C LYS A 70 -10.24 6.32 -2.10
N GLY A 71 -11.02 7.41 -2.12
CA GLY A 71 -11.85 7.80 -0.98
C GLY A 71 -12.82 6.69 -0.57
N ASN A 72 -13.36 6.83 0.63
CA ASN A 72 -14.45 5.99 1.11
C ASN A 72 -15.72 6.83 1.04
N ASP A 73 -16.59 6.52 0.07
CA ASP A 73 -17.82 7.26 -0.21
C ASP A 73 -19.03 6.68 0.52
N THR A 74 -18.79 5.86 1.55
CA THR A 74 -19.81 5.21 2.37
C THR A 74 -19.83 5.75 3.80
N ASP A 75 -20.92 5.50 4.52
CA ASP A 75 -21.05 5.86 5.94
C ASP A 75 -20.31 4.88 6.90
N GLN A 76 -19.64 3.87 6.36
CA GLN A 76 -18.96 2.85 7.16
C GLN A 76 -17.48 3.18 7.35
N ILE A 77 -16.96 2.99 8.56
CA ILE A 77 -15.52 3.16 8.81
C ILE A 77 -14.76 1.94 8.26
N ARG A 78 -13.96 2.15 7.22
CA ARG A 78 -13.03 1.13 6.70
C ARG A 78 -11.77 1.05 7.54
N ARG A 79 -11.60 -0.04 8.30
CA ARG A 79 -10.37 -0.36 9.04
C ARG A 79 -9.59 -1.47 8.35
N ALA A 80 -8.27 -1.35 8.33
CA ALA A 80 -7.37 -2.39 7.84
C ALA A 80 -6.20 -2.59 8.79
N PHE A 81 -5.77 -3.85 8.91
CA PHE A 81 -4.54 -4.25 9.57
C PHE A 81 -3.45 -4.47 8.51
N ILE A 82 -2.32 -3.77 8.65
CA ILE A 82 -1.20 -3.79 7.70
C ILE A 82 0.04 -4.24 8.45
N VAL A 83 0.75 -5.21 7.87
CA VAL A 83 2.04 -5.70 8.36
C VAL A 83 2.99 -5.75 7.17
N SER A 84 4.18 -5.19 7.36
CA SER A 84 5.26 -5.27 6.38
C SER A 84 6.30 -6.28 6.85
N TYR A 85 6.77 -7.10 5.92
CA TYR A 85 7.83 -8.08 6.17
C TYR A 85 9.09 -7.64 5.43
N GLN A 86 10.25 -7.85 6.05
CA GLN A 86 11.56 -7.64 5.43
C GLN A 86 12.48 -8.77 5.86
N GLU A 87 13.56 -8.98 5.11
CA GLU A 87 14.55 -9.99 5.47
C GLU A 87 15.20 -9.67 6.83
N ALA A 88 15.37 -10.69 7.68
CA ALA A 88 15.90 -10.52 9.04
C ALA A 88 17.34 -9.99 9.08
N THR A 89 18.07 -10.11 7.97
CA THR A 89 19.46 -9.65 7.82
C THR A 89 19.57 -8.17 7.46
N VAL A 90 18.45 -7.53 7.05
CA VAL A 90 18.44 -6.11 6.64
C VAL A 90 19.01 -5.26 7.77
N PRO A 91 20.12 -4.54 7.54
CA PRO A 91 20.90 -3.94 8.62
C PRO A 91 20.27 -2.67 9.20
N ARG A 92 19.34 -2.03 8.48
CA ARG A 92 18.64 -0.80 8.91
C ARG A 92 17.24 -0.74 8.32
N GLY A 93 16.27 -0.32 9.13
CA GLY A 93 14.99 0.18 8.62
C GLY A 93 15.06 1.68 8.28
N ASN A 94 13.90 2.32 8.16
CA ASN A 94 13.80 3.75 7.86
C ASN A 94 14.03 4.59 9.14
N ALA A 95 15.31 4.70 9.58
CA ALA A 95 15.82 5.36 10.80
C ALA A 95 15.95 4.48 12.08
N ASP A 96 16.29 5.10 13.21
CA ASP A 96 16.59 4.49 14.53
C ASP A 96 15.43 3.68 15.15
N GLN A 97 14.26 3.65 14.50
CA GLN A 97 13.03 3.07 15.03
C GLN A 97 12.94 1.54 14.99
N HIS A 98 13.97 0.84 14.48
CA HIS A 98 13.88 -0.61 14.30
C HIS A 98 15.00 -1.35 15.04
N LYS A 99 14.72 -1.76 16.28
CA LYS A 99 15.56 -2.73 16.99
C LYS A 99 15.38 -4.08 16.31
N ILE A 100 16.39 -4.52 15.55
CA ILE A 100 16.42 -5.87 14.99
C ILE A 100 16.48 -6.84 16.18
N LEU A 101 15.38 -7.56 16.43
CA LEU A 101 15.33 -8.61 17.44
C LEU A 101 16.07 -9.84 16.91
N ARG A 102 17.41 -9.79 16.90
CA ARG A 102 18.20 -11.00 16.70
C ARG A 102 18.28 -11.73 18.04
N THR A 103 17.90 -13.00 18.05
CA THR A 103 18.32 -13.94 19.10
C THR A 103 19.79 -14.29 18.82
N PRO A 104 20.67 -14.33 19.85
CA PRO A 104 22.10 -14.64 19.69
C PRO A 104 22.37 -15.99 19.02
#